data_AF-F0GK96-F1
#
_entry.id   AF-F0GK96-F1
#
_cell.length_a   1.000
_cell.length_b   1.000
_cell.length_c   1.000
_cell.angle_alpha   90.00
_cell.angle_beta   90.00
_cell.angle_gamma   90.00
#
_symmetry.space_group_name_H-M   'P 1'
#
loop_
_entity.id
_entity.type
_entity.pdbx_description
1 polymer ?
#
loop_
_entity_poly.entity_id
_entity_poly.type
_entity_poly.pdbx_seq_one_letter_code
_entity_poly.pdbx_strand_id
1 'polypeptide(L)'
;SAALLDIAEVAATCNRSLELVAGVYFSLGTLLNYGWIGERAATLPTPTHWDMMARAAALAEVARLKRTLATSALAESPDSTTPETIVAAWRERRAAALERYAQLLADLRASGGASLAVLLVVVREMAVLERA
;
A
#
# COMPACT_ATOMS: atom_id res chain seq x y z
N SER A 1 -16.44 -1.04 -4.83
CA SER A 1 -15.20 -1.85 -4.68
C SER A 1 -14.49 -1.42 -3.40
N ALA A 2 -13.53 -2.21 -2.88
CA ALA A 2 -12.79 -1.84 -1.65
C ALA A 2 -12.06 -0.49 -1.77
N ALA A 3 -11.47 -0.20 -2.93
CA ALA A 3 -10.79 1.07 -3.18
C ALA A 3 -11.71 2.31 -3.04
N LEU A 4 -12.98 2.22 -3.44
CA LEU A 4 -13.94 3.32 -3.28
C LEU A 4 -14.20 3.65 -1.80
N LEU A 5 -14.29 2.63 -0.94
CA LEU A 5 -14.46 2.82 0.51
C LEU A 5 -13.20 3.45 1.12
N ASP A 6 -12.03 2.93 0.77
CA ASP A 6 -10.75 3.49 1.23
C ASP A 6 -10.60 4.96 0.82
N ILE A 7 -10.90 5.30 -0.44
CA ILE A 7 -10.81 6.67 -0.96
C ILE A 7 -11.80 7.59 -0.21
N ALA A 8 -13.03 7.14 0.02
CA ALA A 8 -14.02 7.92 0.75
C ALA A 8 -13.61 8.19 2.19
N GLU A 9 -13.06 7.18 2.87
CA GLU A 9 -12.55 7.30 4.24
C GLU A 9 -11.36 8.25 4.33
N VAL A 10 -10.39 8.13 3.40
CA VAL A 10 -9.23 9.03 3.34
C VAL A 10 -9.66 10.46 3.01
N ALA A 11 -10.61 10.64 2.09
CA ALA A 11 -11.14 11.95 1.73
C ALA A 11 -11.83 12.63 2.92
N ALA A 12 -12.65 11.90 3.67
CA ALA A 12 -13.27 12.39 4.89
C ALA A 12 -12.23 12.75 5.95
N THR A 13 -11.22 11.89 6.14
CA THR A 13 -10.16 12.10 7.14
C THR A 13 -9.28 13.30 6.82
N CYS A 14 -8.92 13.49 5.55
CA CYS A 14 -8.02 14.56 5.12
C CYS A 14 -8.76 15.86 4.77
N ASN A 15 -10.09 15.84 4.75
CA ASN A 15 -10.95 16.92 4.25
C ASN A 15 -10.53 17.38 2.83
N ARG A 16 -10.32 16.43 1.92
CA ARG A 16 -9.92 16.67 0.52
C ARG A 16 -10.95 16.10 -0.45
N SER A 17 -10.97 16.58 -1.69
CA SER A 17 -11.90 16.07 -2.70
C SER A 17 -11.63 14.60 -3.03
N LEU A 18 -12.70 13.85 -3.32
CA LEU A 18 -12.60 12.44 -3.73
C LEU A 18 -11.70 12.26 -4.96
N GLU A 19 -11.75 13.19 -5.91
CA GLU A 19 -10.96 13.15 -7.13
C GLU A 19 -9.45 13.23 -6.85
N LEU A 20 -9.03 14.19 -6.02
CA LEU A 20 -7.63 14.33 -5.61
C LEU A 20 -7.14 13.09 -4.86
N VAL A 21 -7.95 12.62 -3.91
CA VAL A 21 -7.61 11.45 -3.08
C VAL A 21 -7.53 10.19 -3.93
N ALA A 22 -8.44 10.01 -4.90
CA ALA A 22 -8.38 8.90 -5.85
C ALA A 22 -7.09 8.94 -6.67
N GLY A 23 -6.72 10.11 -7.20
CA GLY A 23 -5.47 10.30 -7.94
C GLY A 23 -4.24 9.90 -7.11
N VAL A 24 -4.16 10.35 -5.86
CA VAL A 24 -3.06 9.99 -4.95
C VAL A 24 -3.08 8.50 -4.63
N TYR A 25 -4.24 7.94 -4.27
CA TYR A 25 -4.40 6.54 -3.88
C TYR A 25 -3.98 5.59 -5.02
N PHE A 26 -4.39 5.86 -6.27
CA PHE A 26 -4.01 5.04 -7.42
C PHE A 26 -2.55 5.24 -7.84
N SER A 27 -2.02 6.47 -7.73
CA SER A 27 -0.61 6.75 -8.00
C SER A 27 0.30 6.01 -7.02
N LEU A 28 -0.02 6.02 -5.72
CA LEU A 28 0.66 5.20 -4.71
C LEU A 28 0.51 3.71 -5.01
N GLY A 29 -0.67 3.27 -5.46
CA GLY A 29 -0.88 1.87 -5.80
C GLY A 29 -0.04 1.38 -6.97
N THR A 30 0.25 2.26 -7.93
CA THR A 30 1.18 2.00 -9.03
C THR A 30 2.61 1.94 -8.50
N LEU A 31 3.03 2.96 -7.75
CA LEU A 31 4.37 3.06 -7.16
C LEU A 31 4.71 1.85 -6.29
N LEU A 32 3.76 1.40 -5.46
CA LEU A 32 3.95 0.35 -4.46
C LEU A 32 3.51 -1.04 -4.93
N ASN A 33 3.07 -1.16 -6.19
CA ASN A 33 2.62 -2.41 -6.81
C ASN A 33 1.48 -3.13 -6.06
N TYR A 34 0.44 -2.41 -5.65
CA TYR A 34 -0.70 -2.97 -4.92
C TYR A 34 -1.41 -4.11 -5.68
N GLY A 35 -1.44 -4.06 -7.02
CA GLY A 35 -2.03 -5.11 -7.85
C GLY A 35 -1.30 -6.45 -7.66
N TRP A 36 0.03 -6.43 -7.73
CA TRP A 36 0.84 -7.63 -7.54
C TRP A 36 0.66 -8.24 -6.14
N ILE A 37 0.61 -7.40 -5.09
CA ILE A 37 0.38 -7.87 -3.71
C ILE A 37 -0.98 -8.58 -3.62
N GLY A 38 -2.02 -8.00 -4.22
CA GLY A 38 -3.36 -8.57 -4.27
C GLY A 38 -3.39 -9.92 -5.00
N GLU A 39 -2.75 -10.00 -6.17
CA GLU A 39 -2.62 -11.25 -6.93
C GLU A 39 -1.89 -12.32 -6.14
N ARG A 40 -0.75 -12.00 -5.51
CA ARG A 40 -0.01 -12.94 -4.67
C ARG A 40 -0.87 -13.46 -3.53
N ALA A 41 -1.55 -12.56 -2.82
CA ALA A 41 -2.44 -12.92 -1.72
C ALA A 41 -3.59 -13.84 -2.16
N ALA A 42 -4.16 -13.60 -3.35
CA ALA A 42 -5.21 -14.43 -3.93
C ALA A 42 -4.74 -15.85 -4.29
N THR A 43 -3.46 -15.99 -4.68
CA THR A 43 -2.86 -17.29 -5.05
C THR A 43 -2.30 -18.09 -3.87
N LEU A 44 -2.43 -17.59 -2.63
CA LEU A 44 -1.86 -18.26 -1.46
C LEU A 44 -2.56 -19.59 -1.14
N PRO A 45 -1.83 -20.71 -1.03
CA PRO A 45 -2.40 -21.94 -0.50
C PRO A 45 -2.79 -21.72 0.97
N THR A 46 -4.01 -22.08 1.34
CA THR A 46 -4.49 -22.06 2.74
C THR A 46 -4.96 -23.45 3.14
N PRO A 47 -4.03 -24.36 3.47
CA PRO A 47 -4.34 -25.74 3.80
C PRO A 47 -5.04 -25.89 5.15
N THR A 48 -4.89 -24.91 6.06
CA THR A 48 -5.52 -24.95 7.37
C THR A 48 -6.47 -23.77 7.62
N HIS A 49 -7.34 -23.92 8.62
CA HIS A 49 -8.18 -22.83 9.11
C HIS A 49 -7.35 -21.63 9.59
N TRP A 50 -6.23 -21.88 10.27
CA TRP A 50 -5.33 -20.84 10.78
C TRP A 50 -4.65 -20.07 9.66
N ASP A 51 -4.26 -20.74 8.56
CA ASP A 51 -3.69 -20.07 7.39
C ASP A 51 -4.71 -19.13 6.73
N MET A 52 -5.99 -19.53 6.70
CA MET A 52 -7.06 -18.68 6.20
C MET A 52 -7.24 -17.42 7.07
N MET A 53 -7.23 -17.58 8.39
CA MET A 53 -7.31 -16.45 9.33
C MET A 53 -6.10 -15.52 9.19
N ALA A 54 -4.90 -16.07 9.09
CA ALA A 54 -3.68 -15.28 8.96
C ALA A 54 -3.62 -14.52 7.62
N ARG A 55 -4.06 -15.14 6.52
CA ARG A 55 -4.21 -14.45 5.23
C ARG A 55 -5.22 -13.30 5.33
N ALA A 56 -6.36 -13.51 5.98
CA ALA A 56 -7.37 -12.48 6.17
C ALA A 56 -6.83 -11.30 7.01
N ALA A 57 -6.11 -11.59 8.10
CA ALA A 57 -5.46 -10.58 8.92
C ALA A 57 -4.41 -9.78 8.14
N ALA A 58 -3.57 -10.46 7.35
CA ALA A 58 -2.57 -9.79 6.52
C ALA A 58 -3.23 -8.89 5.45
N LEU A 59 -4.30 -9.35 4.80
CA LEU A 59 -5.06 -8.53 3.83
C LEU A 59 -5.73 -7.32 4.48
N ALA A 60 -6.26 -7.46 5.69
CA ALA A 60 -6.82 -6.34 6.45
C ALA A 60 -5.74 -5.31 6.78
N GLU A 61 -4.55 -5.76 7.15
CA GLU A 61 -3.43 -4.86 7.43
C GLU A 61 -2.91 -4.15 6.17
N VAL A 62 -2.86 -4.84 5.02
CA VAL A 62 -2.59 -4.17 3.73
C VAL A 62 -3.62 -3.07 3.47
N ALA A 63 -4.91 -3.33 3.67
CA ALA A 63 -5.95 -2.32 3.47
C ALA A 63 -5.82 -1.12 4.43
N ARG A 64 -5.46 -1.37 5.70
CA ARG A 64 -5.12 -0.29 6.65
C ARG A 64 -3.95 0.54 6.14
N LEU A 65 -2.84 -0.10 5.79
CA LEU A 65 -1.62 0.58 5.33
C LEU A 65 -1.85 1.39 4.06
N LYS A 66 -2.66 0.91 3.12
CA LYS A 66 -3.04 1.68 1.92
C LYS A 66 -3.67 3.02 2.25
N ARG A 67 -4.63 3.03 3.18
CA ARG A 67 -5.28 4.26 3.66
C ARG A 67 -4.29 5.16 4.38
N THR A 68 -3.52 4.59 5.30
CA THR A 68 -2.51 5.33 6.07
C THR A 68 -1.46 6.01 5.18
N LEU A 69 -0.92 5.32 4.17
CA LEU A 69 0.06 5.89 3.24
C LEU A 69 -0.55 7.01 2.38
N ALA A 70 -1.80 6.85 1.92
CA ALA A 70 -2.51 7.90 1.19
C ALA A 70 -2.77 9.13 2.07
N THR A 71 -3.20 8.93 3.31
CA THR A 71 -3.37 10.01 4.31
C THR A 71 -2.04 10.72 4.59
N SER A 72 -0.94 9.99 4.78
CA SER A 72 0.40 10.58 4.97
C SER A 72 0.82 11.43 3.78
N ALA A 73 0.65 10.95 2.55
CA ALA A 73 0.97 11.72 1.35
C ALA A 73 0.18 13.04 1.28
N LEU A 74 -1.12 13.00 1.53
CA LEU A 74 -1.99 14.18 1.53
C LEU A 74 -1.65 15.16 2.67
N ALA A 75 -1.40 14.65 3.88
CA ALA A 75 -1.13 15.47 5.06
C ALA A 75 0.21 16.23 4.95
N GLU A 76 1.20 15.62 4.30
CA GLU A 76 2.51 16.23 4.12
C GLU A 76 2.59 17.15 2.87
N SER A 77 1.47 17.39 2.20
CA SER A 77 1.33 18.31 1.06
C SER A 77 -0.03 19.03 1.12
N PRO A 78 -0.30 19.80 2.19
CA PRO A 78 -1.61 20.38 2.45
C PRO A 78 -2.08 21.33 1.34
N ASP A 79 -1.16 22.10 0.76
CA ASP A 79 -1.47 23.14 -0.23
C ASP A 79 -1.49 22.62 -1.68
N SER A 80 -0.97 21.43 -1.94
CA SER A 80 -0.91 20.87 -3.29
C SER A 80 -2.26 20.30 -3.70
N THR A 81 -2.73 20.61 -4.90
CA THR A 81 -4.00 20.12 -5.47
C THR A 81 -3.81 19.12 -6.61
N THR A 82 -2.56 18.72 -6.87
CA THR A 82 -2.18 17.86 -7.99
C THR A 82 -1.65 16.52 -7.45
N PRO A 83 -2.29 15.38 -7.77
CA PRO A 83 -1.86 14.06 -7.28
C PRO A 83 -0.39 13.76 -7.53
N GLU A 84 0.11 14.10 -8.72
CA GLU A 84 1.48 13.84 -9.15
C GLU A 84 2.49 14.57 -8.26
N THR A 85 2.23 15.85 -7.98
CA THR A 85 3.06 16.68 -7.10
C THR A 85 3.07 16.13 -5.66
N ILE A 86 1.91 15.70 -5.15
CA ILE A 86 1.79 15.13 -3.80
C ILE A 86 2.62 13.84 -3.70
N VAL A 87 2.46 12.93 -4.66
CA VAL A 87 3.18 11.65 -4.64
C VAL A 87 4.67 11.82 -4.90
N ALA A 88 5.08 12.78 -5.73
CA ALA A 88 6.49 13.11 -5.93
C ALA A 88 7.15 13.60 -4.63
N ALA A 89 6.54 14.56 -3.95
CA ALA A 89 7.03 15.06 -2.67
C ALA A 89 7.07 13.97 -1.59
N TRP A 90 6.02 13.13 -1.52
CA TRP A 90 5.97 11.99 -0.60
C TRP A 90 7.08 10.96 -0.88
N ARG A 91 7.36 10.70 -2.17
CA ARG A 91 8.43 9.79 -2.62
C ARG A 91 9.81 10.34 -2.26
N GLU A 92 10.06 11.63 -2.50
CA GLU A 92 11.36 12.24 -2.24
C GLU A 92 11.76 12.12 -0.77
N ARG A 93 10.83 12.39 0.15
CA ARG A 93 11.05 12.22 1.60
C ARG A 93 11.34 10.77 1.99
N ARG A 94 10.90 9.80 1.18
CA ARG A 94 11.00 8.35 1.46
C ARG A 94 11.91 7.62 0.49
N ALA A 95 12.78 8.31 -0.23
CA ALA A 95 13.56 7.73 -1.33
C ALA A 95 14.32 6.46 -0.92
N ALA A 96 15.08 6.52 0.19
CA ALA A 96 15.85 5.38 0.69
C ALA A 96 14.98 4.20 1.16
N ALA A 97 13.80 4.47 1.75
CA ALA A 97 12.89 3.41 2.19
C ALA A 97 12.19 2.75 0.99
N LEU A 98 11.83 3.54 -0.02
CA LEU A 98 11.25 3.06 -1.26
C LEU A 98 12.23 2.23 -2.10
N GLU A 99 13.52 2.59 -2.11
CA GLU A 99 14.55 1.81 -2.77
C GLU A 99 14.67 0.40 -2.15
N ARG A 100 14.74 0.31 -0.82
CA ARG A 100 14.75 -0.99 -0.12
C ARG A 100 13.48 -1.79 -0.37
N TYR A 101 12.33 -1.13 -0.32
CA TYR A 101 11.03 -1.76 -0.62
C TYR A 101 10.98 -2.31 -2.05
N ALA A 102 11.48 -1.55 -3.02
CA ALA A 102 11.54 -1.95 -4.43
C ALA A 102 12.47 -3.16 -4.64
N GLN A 103 13.64 -3.17 -3.99
CA GLN A 103 14.57 -4.31 -4.06
C GLN A 103 13.95 -5.58 -3.48
N LEU A 104 13.35 -5.50 -2.28
CA LEU A 104 12.62 -6.61 -1.67
C LEU A 104 11.54 -7.15 -2.62
N LEU A 105 10.74 -6.25 -3.19
CA LEU A 105 9.70 -6.59 -4.14
C LEU A 105 10.25 -7.28 -5.40
N ALA A 106 11.45 -6.93 -5.86
CA ALA A 106 12.12 -7.60 -6.98
C ALA A 106 12.58 -9.02 -6.59
N ASP A 107 13.21 -9.17 -5.42
CA ASP A 107 13.71 -10.44 -4.91
C ASP A 107 12.57 -11.45 -4.70
N LEU A 108 11.46 -10.99 -4.11
CA LEU A 108 10.25 -11.81 -3.89
C LEU A 108 9.58 -12.25 -5.19
N ARG A 109 9.70 -11.47 -6.26
CA ARG A 109 9.20 -11.88 -7.60
C ARG A 109 10.09 -12.94 -8.22
N ALA A 110 11.41 -12.84 -8.02
CA ALA A 110 12.37 -13.81 -8.54
C ALA A 110 12.28 -15.17 -7.84
N SER A 111 11.90 -15.21 -6.55
CA SER A 111 11.84 -16.45 -5.76
C SER A 111 10.66 -17.39 -6.10
N GLY A 112 9.75 -17.00 -6.99
CA GLY A 112 8.79 -17.90 -7.66
C GLY A 112 7.62 -18.47 -6.84
N GLY A 113 7.61 -18.37 -5.50
CA GLY A 113 6.57 -18.95 -4.65
C GLY A 113 5.72 -17.92 -3.90
N ALA A 114 4.40 -18.02 -4.00
CA ALA A 114 3.47 -17.29 -3.13
C ALA A 114 3.33 -18.05 -1.80
N SER A 115 3.72 -17.41 -0.69
CA SER A 115 3.53 -17.96 0.66
C SER A 115 3.04 -16.89 1.63
N LEU A 116 2.39 -17.31 2.72
CA LEU A 116 1.93 -16.40 3.76
C LEU A 116 3.09 -15.59 4.35
N ALA A 117 4.28 -16.20 4.49
CA ALA A 117 5.48 -15.51 4.95
C ALA A 117 5.85 -14.34 4.03
N VAL A 118 5.79 -14.53 2.71
CA VAL A 118 6.05 -13.46 1.73
C VAL A 118 5.07 -12.30 1.91
N LEU A 119 3.78 -12.60 2.10
CA LEU A 119 2.77 -11.55 2.33
C LEU A 119 3.04 -10.78 3.63
N LEU A 120 3.43 -11.46 4.72
CA LEU A 120 3.75 -10.81 5.99
C LEU A 120 5.01 -9.94 5.89
N VAL A 121 6.02 -10.37 5.12
CA VAL A 121 7.21 -9.56 4.83
C VAL A 121 6.84 -8.29 4.07
N VAL A 122 5.98 -8.39 3.05
CA VAL A 122 5.48 -7.21 2.31
C VAL A 122 4.72 -6.26 3.25
N VAL A 123 3.84 -6.77 4.11
CA VAL A 123 3.11 -5.95 5.10
C VAL A 123 4.09 -5.20 6.01
N ARG A 124 5.11 -5.89 6.52
CA ARG A 124 6.12 -5.28 7.38
C ARG A 124 6.85 -4.14 6.67
N GLU A 125 7.29 -4.36 5.42
CA GLU A 125 8.02 -3.34 4.66
C GLU A 125 7.12 -2.17 4.25
N MET A 126 5.83 -2.40 3.96
CA MET A 126 4.86 -1.32 3.79
C MET A 126 4.71 -0.48 5.08
N ALA A 127 4.69 -1.11 6.26
CA ALA A 127 4.64 -0.42 7.55
C ALA A 127 5.94 0.32 7.90
N VAL A 128 7.06 0.04 7.22
CA VAL A 128 8.27 0.87 7.32
C VAL A 128 8.07 2.19 6.57
N LEU A 129 7.38 2.18 5.43
CA LEU A 129 7.08 3.40 4.66
C LEU A 129 6.18 4.38 5.44
N GLU A 130 5.30 3.87 6.31
CA GLU A 130 4.47 4.67 7.22
C GLU A 130 5.31 5.48 8.23
N ARG A 131 6.48 4.96 8.63
CA ARG A 131 7.33 5.54 9.69
C ARG A 131 8.53 6.33 9.17
N ALA A 132 8.83 6.20 7.88
CA ALA A 132 9.85 6.97 7.18
C ALA A 132 9.33 8.37 6.89
#